data_AF-A0A160FH64-F1
#
_entry.id   AF-A0A160FH64-F1
#
_cell.length_a   1.000
_cell.length_b   1.000
_cell.length_c   1.000
_cell.angle_alpha   90.00
_cell.angle_beta   90.00
_cell.angle_gamma   90.00
#
_symmetry.space_group_name_H-M   'P 1'
#
loop_
_entity.id
_entity.type
_entity.pdbx_description
1 polymer ?
#
loop_
_entity_poly.entity_id
_entity_poly.type
_entity_poly.pdbx_seq_one_letter_code
_entity_poly.pdbx_strand_id
1 'polypeptide(L)'
;MTKTHMKKLTLIASAVLVAASLASCADISQNPLAKAINPPADVTPISYPPVTFIVPHDPHIFANGQVAGLVPGGAGLRPTIGRTDYALQLRDITADSFVIHAYYSNGYVGSGVKYTIDYSKTDNGSYSTVTMKPVKRATYQQGLVGKFPVPGFNEALVHRYIEASSFWYKFEIDTKYDTASVYSSFRRLAPSANMGQGSTDPVTGKIISEWFVGNYRGVEYEYSLEVFPYRNGSKAVIGLGIPAVETAPNVVDYRVILNDIRKQLDGIANS
;
A
#
# COMPACT_ATOMS: atom_id res chain seq x y z
N MET A 1 -55.22 -37.16 -64.86
CA MET A 1 -55.16 -35.69 -64.85
C MET A 1 -55.37 -35.20 -63.44
N THR A 2 -54.47 -34.32 -63.04
CA THR A 2 -54.17 -33.76 -61.71
C THR A 2 -55.17 -32.71 -61.24
N LYS A 3 -55.38 -32.61 -59.92
CA LYS A 3 -55.21 -31.40 -59.06
C LYS A 3 -55.83 -31.65 -57.68
N THR A 4 -55.08 -31.97 -56.63
CA THR A 4 -54.24 -31.09 -55.76
C THR A 4 -55.08 -30.21 -54.82
N HIS A 5 -55.13 -30.62 -53.54
CA HIS A 5 -55.61 -29.85 -52.40
C HIS A 5 -54.70 -28.64 -52.12
N MET A 6 -55.28 -27.45 -51.94
CA MET A 6 -54.59 -26.24 -51.50
C MET A 6 -55.04 -25.82 -50.10
N LYS A 7 -54.11 -26.02 -49.16
CA LYS A 7 -53.72 -25.19 -47.99
C LYS A 7 -54.76 -24.30 -47.30
N LYS A 8 -55.00 -24.63 -46.03
CA LYS A 8 -55.39 -23.69 -44.95
C LYS A 8 -54.24 -22.72 -44.66
N LEU A 9 -54.51 -21.41 -44.63
CA LEU A 9 -53.84 -20.43 -43.74
C LEU A 9 -54.51 -19.05 -43.85
N THR A 10 -55.22 -18.61 -42.81
CA THR A 10 -55.55 -17.19 -42.54
C THR A 10 -55.82 -17.09 -41.03
N LEU A 11 -54.80 -16.82 -40.22
CA LEU A 11 -54.41 -15.51 -39.68
C LEU A 11 -55.52 -14.88 -38.79
N ILE A 12 -55.49 -15.18 -37.50
CA ILE A 12 -56.08 -14.35 -36.45
C ILE A 12 -54.92 -13.79 -35.64
N ALA A 13 -54.65 -12.50 -35.82
CA ALA A 13 -53.83 -11.71 -34.93
C ALA A 13 -54.75 -10.72 -34.23
N SER A 14 -54.82 -10.78 -32.90
CA SER A 14 -54.84 -9.62 -31.97
C SER A 14 -55.28 -10.05 -30.58
N ALA A 15 -54.65 -9.42 -29.58
CA ALA A 15 -54.91 -9.50 -28.13
C ALA A 15 -54.20 -10.61 -27.33
N VAL A 16 -52.86 -10.55 -27.26
CA VAL A 16 -52.13 -10.72 -25.99
C VAL A 16 -50.98 -9.71 -25.96
N LEU A 17 -51.31 -8.43 -25.70
CA LEU A 17 -50.38 -7.50 -25.07
C LEU A 17 -50.76 -7.44 -23.59
N VAL A 18 -49.76 -7.30 -22.73
CA VAL A 18 -49.81 -7.23 -21.25
C VAL A 18 -49.75 -8.57 -20.52
N ALA A 19 -48.60 -9.25 -20.60
CA ALA A 19 -48.05 -10.08 -19.51
C ALA A 19 -46.54 -10.36 -19.69
N ALA A 20 -45.78 -9.43 -20.25
CA ALA A 20 -44.33 -9.58 -20.50
C ALA A 20 -43.50 -8.40 -19.95
N SER A 21 -43.90 -7.86 -18.79
CA SER A 21 -43.12 -6.81 -18.11
C SER A 21 -42.83 -7.09 -16.64
N LEU A 22 -43.16 -8.28 -16.11
CA LEU A 22 -42.91 -8.64 -14.71
C LEU A 22 -42.49 -10.10 -14.58
N ALA A 23 -41.40 -10.51 -15.22
CA ALA A 23 -40.73 -11.75 -14.88
C ALA A 23 -39.22 -11.67 -15.17
N SER A 24 -38.46 -11.64 -14.08
CA SER A 24 -37.03 -11.94 -13.98
C SER A 24 -36.03 -10.88 -14.47
N CYS A 25 -35.78 -9.88 -13.62
CA CYS A 25 -34.40 -9.71 -13.17
C CYS A 25 -34.02 -10.99 -12.38
N ALA A 26 -33.82 -12.11 -13.08
CA ALA A 26 -33.13 -13.24 -12.49
C ALA A 26 -31.69 -12.76 -12.31
N ASP A 27 -31.37 -12.50 -11.05
CA ASP A 27 -30.04 -12.20 -10.58
C ASP A 27 -29.03 -13.09 -11.33
N ILE A 28 -28.14 -12.48 -12.12
CA ILE A 28 -27.13 -13.19 -12.93
C ILE A 28 -26.27 -14.12 -12.05
N SER A 29 -26.30 -13.90 -10.73
CA SER A 29 -25.77 -14.78 -9.66
C SER A 29 -26.30 -16.23 -9.68
N GLN A 30 -27.46 -16.50 -10.31
CA GLN A 30 -28.06 -17.86 -10.35
C GLN A 30 -27.71 -18.66 -11.60
N ASN A 31 -27.04 -18.08 -12.61
CA ASN A 31 -26.60 -18.84 -13.77
C ASN A 31 -25.41 -19.77 -13.38
N PRO A 32 -25.52 -21.09 -13.54
CA PRO A 32 -24.46 -22.03 -13.15
C PRO A 32 -23.14 -21.79 -13.90
N LEU A 33 -23.16 -21.26 -15.13
CA LEU A 33 -21.97 -20.83 -15.84
C LEU A 33 -21.34 -19.57 -15.23
N ALA A 34 -22.17 -18.59 -14.83
CA ALA A 34 -21.68 -17.38 -14.16
C ALA A 34 -21.07 -17.70 -12.78
N LYS A 35 -21.67 -18.64 -12.04
CA LYS A 35 -21.17 -19.14 -10.75
C LYS A 35 -19.91 -20.00 -10.88
N ALA A 36 -19.75 -20.74 -11.99
CA ALA A 36 -18.54 -21.49 -12.28
C ALA A 36 -17.37 -20.57 -12.70
N ILE A 37 -17.67 -19.46 -13.39
CA ILE A 37 -16.68 -18.44 -13.78
C ILE A 37 -16.31 -17.54 -12.59
N ASN A 38 -17.27 -17.24 -11.72
CA ASN A 38 -17.12 -16.39 -10.53
C ASN A 38 -17.61 -17.13 -9.28
N PRO A 39 -16.86 -18.12 -8.76
CA PRO A 39 -17.23 -18.76 -7.52
C PRO A 39 -17.28 -17.71 -6.39
N PRO A 40 -18.26 -17.80 -5.47
CA PRO A 40 -18.28 -16.94 -4.30
C PRO A 40 -16.98 -17.09 -3.52
N ALA A 41 -16.45 -15.99 -3.02
CA ALA A 41 -15.19 -16.02 -2.30
C ALA A 41 -15.33 -16.85 -1.02
N ASP A 42 -14.36 -17.73 -0.76
CA ASP A 42 -14.28 -18.43 0.53
C ASP A 42 -13.85 -17.42 1.58
N VAL A 43 -14.80 -16.95 2.38
CA VAL A 43 -14.56 -15.98 3.45
C VAL A 43 -14.35 -16.71 4.76
N THR A 44 -13.18 -16.50 5.36
CA THR A 44 -12.78 -17.05 6.64
C THR A 44 -12.42 -15.93 7.61
N PRO A 45 -13.01 -15.87 8.81
CA PRO A 45 -12.51 -15.02 9.87
C PRO A 45 -11.06 -15.41 10.21
N ILE A 46 -10.21 -14.42 10.46
CA ILE A 46 -8.84 -14.65 10.90
C ILE A 46 -8.61 -13.92 12.22
N SER A 47 -7.79 -14.52 13.09
CA SER A 47 -7.38 -13.93 14.36
C SER A 47 -5.86 -13.89 14.37
N TYR A 48 -5.31 -12.76 13.94
CA TYR A 48 -3.87 -12.49 14.00
C TYR A 48 -3.63 -11.33 14.98
N PRO A 49 -2.46 -11.27 15.64
CA PRO A 49 -2.12 -10.16 16.52
C PRO A 49 -2.21 -8.81 15.79
N PRO A 50 -2.77 -7.78 16.44
CA PRO A 50 -2.79 -6.43 15.88
C PRO A 50 -1.38 -5.83 15.91
N VAL A 51 -1.08 -4.97 14.95
CA VAL A 51 0.13 -4.12 14.98
C VAL A 51 -0.26 -2.75 15.47
N THR A 52 0.51 -2.22 16.43
CA THR A 52 0.30 -0.90 17.02
C THR A 52 1.42 0.03 16.60
N PHE A 53 1.06 1.18 16.03
CA PHE A 53 1.97 2.26 15.66
C PHE A 53 1.79 3.42 16.62
N ILE A 54 2.88 3.94 17.16
CA ILE A 54 2.89 5.17 17.94
C ILE A 54 3.52 6.26 17.08
N VAL A 55 2.71 7.21 16.62
CA VAL A 55 3.12 8.25 15.65
C VAL A 55 3.13 9.59 16.37
N PRO A 56 4.29 10.29 16.49
CA PRO A 56 4.32 11.61 17.11
C PRO A 56 3.48 12.63 16.34
N HIS A 57 2.96 13.61 17.04
CA HIS A 57 2.44 14.83 16.40
C HIS A 57 3.60 15.76 16.11
N ASP A 58 4.20 15.58 14.94
CA ASP A 58 5.26 16.47 14.46
C ASP A 58 4.81 17.10 13.13
N PRO A 59 4.80 18.43 13.00
CA PRO A 59 4.37 19.12 11.79
C PRO A 59 5.22 18.81 10.55
N HIS A 60 6.41 18.22 10.73
CA HIS A 60 7.28 17.84 9.63
C HIS A 60 7.06 16.39 9.14
N ILE A 61 6.09 15.68 9.71
CA ILE A 61 5.59 14.43 9.14
C ILE A 61 4.69 14.76 7.96
N PHE A 62 5.06 14.25 6.79
CA PHE A 62 4.18 14.28 5.63
C PHE A 62 3.19 13.14 5.73
N ALA A 63 1.96 13.45 6.13
CA ALA A 63 0.83 12.52 6.16
C ALA A 63 0.33 12.22 4.74
N ASN A 64 1.20 11.69 3.89
CA ASN A 64 0.85 11.21 2.54
C ASN A 64 0.29 9.77 2.56
N GLY A 65 0.19 9.17 3.74
CA GLY A 65 -0.36 7.84 3.94
C GLY A 65 -1.87 7.76 3.81
N GLN A 66 -2.32 6.71 3.12
CA GLN A 66 -3.74 6.47 2.85
C GLN A 66 -4.50 5.91 4.06
N VAL A 67 -3.80 5.37 5.06
CA VAL A 67 -4.39 4.73 6.24
C VAL A 67 -3.91 5.44 7.50
N ALA A 68 -4.75 6.31 8.07
CA ALA A 68 -4.43 7.10 9.26
C ALA A 68 -3.12 7.93 9.16
N GLY A 69 -2.69 8.29 7.96
CA GLY A 69 -1.43 9.01 7.68
C GLY A 69 -0.22 8.09 7.46
N LEU A 70 -0.39 6.78 7.54
CA LEU A 70 0.63 5.76 7.24
C LEU A 70 0.46 5.18 5.83
N VAL A 71 1.57 4.75 5.23
CA VAL A 71 1.65 4.06 3.93
C VAL A 71 1.93 2.57 4.19
N PRO A 72 0.91 1.69 4.16
CA PRO A 72 1.13 0.26 4.38
C PRO A 72 2.04 -0.37 3.32
N GLY A 73 2.85 -1.34 3.74
CA GLY A 73 3.81 -2.03 2.88
C GLY A 73 5.16 -1.33 2.69
N GLY A 74 5.27 -0.06 3.06
CA GLY A 74 6.49 0.74 2.91
C GLY A 74 7.01 0.80 1.46
N ALA A 75 8.21 1.37 1.27
CA ALA A 75 8.83 1.51 -0.05
C ALA A 75 9.36 0.19 -0.65
N GLY A 76 9.46 -0.89 0.15
CA GLY A 76 10.20 -2.11 -0.19
C GLY A 76 9.37 -3.38 -0.44
N LEU A 77 8.09 -3.45 -0.03
CA LEU A 77 7.27 -4.66 -0.22
C LEU A 77 6.48 -4.61 -1.53
N ARG A 78 7.16 -4.32 -2.64
CA ARG A 78 6.70 -4.78 -3.95
C ARG A 78 7.14 -6.23 -4.05
N PRO A 79 6.26 -7.22 -3.82
CA PRO A 79 6.63 -8.62 -4.03
C PRO A 79 7.15 -8.77 -5.45
N THR A 80 8.47 -8.94 -5.57
CA THR A 80 9.12 -9.25 -6.84
C THR A 80 8.95 -10.74 -7.06
N ILE A 81 7.71 -11.16 -7.31
CA ILE A 81 7.42 -12.51 -7.76
C ILE A 81 7.54 -12.42 -9.28
N GLY A 82 8.46 -13.19 -9.88
CA GLY A 82 8.90 -13.12 -11.28
C GLY A 82 7.86 -13.45 -12.36
N ARG A 83 6.62 -13.00 -12.20
CA ARG A 83 5.57 -12.97 -13.20
C ARG A 83 5.02 -11.55 -13.29
N THR A 84 4.90 -11.05 -14.51
CA THR A 84 4.21 -9.79 -14.88
C THR A 84 2.76 -9.71 -14.42
N ASP A 85 2.22 -10.80 -13.89
CA ASP A 85 0.80 -11.01 -13.65
C ASP A 85 0.45 -10.89 -12.17
N TYR A 86 1.43 -10.80 -11.25
CA TYR A 86 1.21 -10.63 -9.82
C TYR A 86 1.12 -9.15 -9.45
N ALA A 87 0.14 -8.78 -8.63
CA ALA A 87 0.07 -7.45 -8.01
C ALA A 87 -0.40 -7.51 -6.55
N LEU A 88 0.03 -6.52 -5.78
CA LEU A 88 -0.41 -6.26 -4.40
C LEU A 88 -0.94 -4.83 -4.33
N GLN A 89 -2.16 -4.65 -3.84
CA GLN A 89 -2.82 -3.35 -3.80
C GLN A 89 -3.57 -3.12 -2.50
N LEU A 90 -3.58 -1.86 -2.03
CA LEU A 90 -4.57 -1.37 -1.09
C LEU A 90 -5.85 -1.01 -1.85
N ARG A 91 -7.00 -1.44 -1.32
CA ARG A 91 -8.33 -1.16 -1.87
C ARG A 91 -9.32 -0.89 -0.76
N ASP A 92 -10.49 -0.38 -1.17
CA ASP A 92 -11.67 -0.25 -0.31
C ASP A 92 -11.36 0.45 1.02
N ILE A 93 -10.56 1.52 0.94
CA ILE A 93 -10.11 2.28 2.12
C ILE A 93 -11.30 3.10 2.63
N THR A 94 -11.68 2.85 3.87
CA THR A 94 -12.75 3.54 4.60
C THR A 94 -12.16 4.22 5.83
N ALA A 95 -13.00 4.73 6.73
CA ALA A 95 -12.54 5.43 7.93
C ALA A 95 -11.94 4.49 9.00
N ASP A 96 -12.31 3.22 8.98
CA ASP A 96 -12.02 2.22 10.02
C ASP A 96 -11.55 0.87 9.45
N SER A 97 -11.50 0.72 8.13
CA SER A 97 -11.01 -0.50 7.50
C SER A 97 -10.41 -0.28 6.12
N PHE A 98 -9.60 -1.21 5.67
CA PHE A 98 -9.12 -1.29 4.29
C PHE A 98 -8.89 -2.74 3.87
N VAL A 99 -8.70 -2.97 2.57
CA VAL A 99 -8.43 -4.29 2.01
C VAL A 99 -7.03 -4.35 1.42
N ILE A 100 -6.25 -5.34 1.83
CA ILE A 100 -5.01 -5.74 1.14
C ILE A 100 -5.36 -6.84 0.15
N HIS A 101 -5.13 -6.59 -1.14
CA HIS A 101 -5.48 -7.48 -2.23
C HIS A 101 -4.23 -7.94 -2.97
N ALA A 102 -3.86 -9.21 -2.78
CA ALA A 102 -2.86 -9.89 -3.60
C ALA A 102 -3.56 -10.69 -4.69
N TYR A 103 -3.15 -10.54 -5.94
CA TYR A 103 -3.82 -11.21 -7.06
C TYR A 103 -2.90 -11.55 -8.23
N TYR A 104 -3.26 -12.59 -8.96
CA TYR A 104 -2.80 -12.84 -10.32
C TYR A 104 -3.88 -12.44 -11.31
N SER A 105 -3.52 -11.73 -12.39
CA SER A 105 -4.48 -11.35 -13.44
C SER A 105 -3.83 -11.27 -14.81
N ASN A 106 -4.57 -11.64 -15.85
CA ASN A 106 -4.19 -11.40 -17.25
C ASN A 106 -4.90 -10.16 -17.86
N GLY A 107 -5.52 -9.33 -17.02
CA GLY A 107 -6.31 -8.16 -17.43
C GLY A 107 -7.81 -8.40 -17.57
N TYR A 108 -8.25 -9.67 -17.69
CA TYR A 108 -9.67 -10.03 -17.85
C TYR A 108 -10.21 -10.95 -16.76
N VAL A 109 -9.43 -11.96 -16.36
CA VAL A 109 -9.77 -12.93 -15.32
C VAL A 109 -8.56 -13.15 -14.41
N GLY A 110 -8.81 -13.63 -13.19
CA GLY A 110 -7.72 -13.88 -12.26
C GLY A 110 -8.08 -14.67 -11.01
N SER A 111 -7.11 -14.74 -10.12
CA SER A 111 -7.25 -15.30 -8.78
C SER A 111 -6.70 -14.32 -7.77
N GLY A 112 -7.15 -14.40 -6.54
CA GLY A 112 -6.64 -13.50 -5.52
C GLY A 112 -7.00 -13.91 -4.11
N VAL A 113 -6.31 -13.26 -3.18
CA VAL A 113 -6.60 -13.29 -1.76
C VAL A 113 -6.74 -11.86 -1.27
N LYS A 114 -7.81 -11.61 -0.52
CA LYS A 114 -8.14 -10.32 0.09
C LYS A 114 -8.09 -10.48 1.59
N TYR A 115 -7.45 -9.52 2.26
CA TYR A 115 -7.46 -9.40 3.70
C TYR A 115 -8.14 -8.10 4.09
N THR A 116 -9.21 -8.19 4.86
CA THR A 116 -9.82 -7.01 5.49
C THR A 116 -9.07 -6.71 6.77
N ILE A 117 -8.58 -5.49 6.86
CA ILE A 117 -7.84 -4.96 8.00
C ILE A 117 -8.72 -3.89 8.64
N ASP A 118 -9.12 -4.12 9.88
CA ASP A 118 -9.76 -3.08 10.68
C ASP A 118 -8.66 -2.22 11.32
N TYR A 119 -8.87 -0.92 11.41
CA TYR A 119 -7.95 -0.03 12.08
C TYR A 119 -8.66 1.04 12.91
N SER A 120 -7.97 1.48 13.96
CA SER A 120 -8.43 2.57 14.81
C SER A 120 -7.30 3.55 15.07
N LYS A 121 -7.63 4.83 15.17
CA LYS A 121 -6.70 5.88 15.59
C LYS A 121 -7.20 6.52 16.89
N THR A 122 -6.34 6.56 17.88
CA THR A 122 -6.58 7.26 19.15
C THR A 122 -5.55 8.36 19.31
N ASP A 123 -6.02 9.57 19.58
CA ASP A 123 -5.17 10.71 19.86
C ASP A 123 -4.83 10.77 21.36
N ASN A 124 -3.54 10.93 21.69
CA ASN A 124 -3.02 11.03 23.05
C ASN A 124 -2.31 12.38 23.30
N GLY A 125 -2.66 13.42 22.54
CA GLY A 125 -2.20 14.80 22.73
C GLY A 125 -0.85 15.10 22.10
N SER A 126 0.21 14.35 22.42
CA SER A 126 1.55 14.54 21.81
C SER A 126 1.88 13.49 20.74
N TYR A 127 1.04 12.47 20.62
CA TYR A 127 1.17 11.40 19.65
C TYR A 127 -0.19 10.75 19.40
N SER A 128 -0.31 10.04 18.29
CA SER A 128 -1.44 9.16 18.01
C SER A 128 -1.02 7.70 18.10
N THR A 129 -1.94 6.86 18.54
CA THR A 129 -1.82 5.40 18.46
C THR A 129 -2.71 4.91 17.33
N VAL A 130 -2.11 4.24 16.34
CA VAL A 130 -2.84 3.58 15.25
C VAL A 130 -2.73 2.08 15.47
N THR A 131 -3.86 1.37 15.56
CA THR A 131 -3.86 -0.09 15.69
C THR A 131 -4.46 -0.68 14.42
N MET A 132 -3.79 -1.64 13.81
CA MET A 132 -4.26 -2.35 12.61
C MET A 132 -4.39 -3.84 12.89
N LYS A 133 -5.55 -4.43 12.57
CA LYS A 133 -5.87 -5.82 12.86
C LYS A 133 -6.45 -6.51 11.63
N PRO A 134 -5.81 -7.57 11.10
CA PRO A 134 -6.43 -8.45 10.12
C PRO A 134 -7.62 -9.19 10.74
N VAL A 135 -8.79 -9.12 10.11
CA VAL A 135 -10.04 -9.72 10.65
C VAL A 135 -10.70 -10.73 9.72
N LYS A 136 -10.53 -10.59 8.40
CA LYS A 136 -11.14 -11.48 7.41
C LYS A 136 -10.17 -11.79 6.29
N ARG A 137 -10.20 -13.03 5.81
CA ARG A 137 -9.52 -13.52 4.61
C ARG A 137 -10.55 -14.02 3.62
N ALA A 138 -10.45 -13.60 2.37
CA ALA A 138 -11.32 -14.06 1.29
C ALA A 138 -10.49 -14.46 0.07
N THR A 139 -10.70 -15.66 -0.47
CA THR A 139 -10.03 -16.12 -1.69
C THR A 139 -11.01 -16.28 -2.84
N TYR A 140 -10.56 -15.99 -4.06
CA TYR A 140 -11.32 -16.28 -5.27
C TYR A 140 -10.42 -16.84 -6.35
N GLN A 141 -11.01 -17.64 -7.23
CA GLN A 141 -10.30 -18.31 -8.31
C GLN A 141 -11.19 -18.36 -9.56
N GLN A 142 -10.89 -17.52 -10.55
CA GLN A 142 -11.63 -17.49 -11.81
C GLN A 142 -10.88 -18.26 -12.90
N GLY A 143 -11.60 -18.59 -13.97
CA GLY A 143 -11.09 -19.31 -15.15
C GLY A 143 -11.81 -20.63 -15.38
N LEU A 144 -12.31 -20.82 -16.61
CA LEU A 144 -13.07 -22.02 -16.99
C LEU A 144 -12.16 -23.23 -17.26
N VAL A 145 -11.00 -23.00 -17.87
CA VAL A 145 -9.95 -24.00 -18.17
C VAL A 145 -8.62 -23.44 -17.68
N GLY A 146 -7.91 -24.18 -16.83
CA GLY A 146 -6.63 -23.72 -16.26
C GLY A 146 -6.78 -22.59 -15.25
N LYS A 147 -7.52 -22.82 -14.17
CA LYS A 147 -7.74 -21.84 -13.09
C LYS A 147 -6.42 -21.24 -12.60
N PHE A 148 -6.38 -19.92 -12.45
CA PHE A 148 -5.21 -19.24 -11.92
C PHE A 148 -4.94 -19.71 -10.50
N PRO A 149 -3.70 -20.05 -10.11
CA PRO A 149 -3.41 -20.44 -8.73
C PRO A 149 -3.73 -19.28 -7.79
N VAL A 150 -4.28 -19.53 -6.60
CA VAL A 150 -4.45 -18.45 -5.61
C VAL A 150 -3.05 -17.99 -5.14
N PRO A 151 -2.79 -16.67 -5.04
CA PRO A 151 -1.51 -16.19 -4.53
C PRO A 151 -1.17 -16.72 -3.14
N GLY A 152 0.09 -17.09 -2.93
CA GLY A 152 0.61 -17.56 -1.64
C GLY A 152 0.76 -16.47 -0.56
N PHE A 153 0.04 -15.35 -0.67
CA PHE A 153 0.09 -14.24 0.28
C PHE A 153 -0.72 -14.62 1.54
N ASN A 154 -0.03 -15.19 2.52
CA ASN A 154 -0.60 -15.70 3.76
C ASN A 154 -0.64 -14.64 4.88
N GLU A 155 -1.18 -15.02 6.03
CA GLU A 155 -1.38 -14.15 7.20
C GLU A 155 -0.06 -13.58 7.74
N ALA A 156 1.03 -14.35 7.71
CA ALA A 156 2.35 -13.87 8.12
C ALA A 156 2.88 -12.78 7.18
N LEU A 157 2.62 -12.89 5.88
CA LEU A 157 2.98 -11.86 4.90
C LEU A 157 2.11 -10.60 5.04
N VAL A 158 0.82 -10.77 5.36
CA VAL A 158 -0.08 -9.65 5.67
C VAL A 158 0.39 -8.89 6.91
N HIS A 159 0.76 -9.63 7.96
CA HIS A 159 1.28 -9.03 9.18
C HIS A 159 2.56 -8.23 8.90
N ARG A 160 3.54 -8.81 8.19
CA ARG A 160 4.75 -8.09 7.75
C ARG A 160 4.45 -6.87 6.88
N TYR A 161 3.43 -6.96 6.03
CA TYR A 161 3.02 -5.84 5.18
C TYR A 161 2.46 -4.68 5.99
N ILE A 162 1.64 -4.98 7.01
CA ILE A 162 1.13 -4.00 7.96
C ILE A 162 2.28 -3.45 8.78
N GLU A 163 3.12 -4.30 9.36
CA GLU A 163 4.28 -3.93 10.16
C GLU A 163 5.20 -2.94 9.43
N ALA A 164 5.40 -3.13 8.12
CA ALA A 164 6.21 -2.25 7.27
C ALA A 164 5.56 -0.88 6.95
N SER A 165 4.44 -0.50 7.59
CA SER A 165 3.73 0.75 7.29
C SER A 165 4.54 1.98 7.67
N SER A 166 4.97 2.81 6.71
CA SER A 166 5.87 3.95 6.94
C SER A 166 5.23 5.32 6.68
N PHE A 167 5.99 6.40 6.90
CA PHE A 167 5.66 7.75 6.44
C PHE A 167 6.93 8.52 6.07
N TRP A 168 6.77 9.62 5.35
CA TRP A 168 7.86 10.54 5.03
C TRP A 168 8.01 11.61 6.12
N TYR A 169 9.25 11.90 6.49
CA TYR A 169 9.59 12.87 7.50
C TYR A 169 10.69 13.79 6.98
N LYS A 170 10.62 15.08 7.35
CA LYS A 170 11.69 16.04 7.08
C LYS A 170 12.13 16.69 8.37
N PHE A 171 13.42 16.93 8.54
CA PHE A 171 13.91 17.67 9.69
C PHE A 171 15.20 18.41 9.36
N GLU A 172 15.59 19.28 10.28
CA GLU A 172 16.75 20.14 10.14
C GLU A 172 17.76 19.87 11.25
N ILE A 173 19.05 19.94 10.86
CA ILE A 173 20.20 19.93 11.75
C ILE A 173 20.99 21.20 11.50
N ASP A 174 21.12 22.03 12.53
CA ASP A 174 21.99 23.20 12.51
C ASP A 174 23.41 22.77 12.90
N THR A 175 24.42 23.27 12.20
CA THR A 175 25.82 22.92 12.39
C THR A 175 26.72 24.14 12.28
N LYS A 176 27.82 24.13 13.03
CA LYS A 176 28.83 25.21 13.02
C LYS A 176 29.78 25.14 11.82
N TYR A 177 29.75 24.06 11.05
CA TYR A 177 30.65 23.84 9.93
C TYR A 177 30.06 24.44 8.63
N ASP A 178 30.92 24.74 7.68
CA ASP A 178 30.48 25.19 6.36
C ASP A 178 29.77 24.08 5.56
N THR A 179 29.07 24.47 4.51
CA THR A 179 28.25 23.57 3.70
C THR A 179 29.06 22.44 3.05
N ALA A 180 30.28 22.73 2.59
CA ALA A 180 31.14 21.77 1.91
C ALA A 180 31.66 20.70 2.86
N SER A 181 32.00 21.10 4.09
CA SER A 181 32.46 20.22 5.15
C SER A 181 31.36 19.24 5.56
N VAL A 182 30.15 19.74 5.81
CA VAL A 182 28.99 18.91 6.17
C VAL A 182 28.69 17.92 5.04
N TYR A 183 28.62 18.39 3.79
CA TYR A 183 28.37 17.51 2.65
C TYR A 183 29.44 16.42 2.51
N SER A 184 30.71 16.79 2.71
CA SER A 184 31.84 15.85 2.68
C SER A 184 31.76 14.81 3.80
N SER A 185 31.33 15.19 5.01
CA SER A 185 31.11 14.26 6.13
C SER A 185 30.05 13.22 5.78
N PHE A 186 28.92 13.63 5.19
CA PHE A 186 27.91 12.69 4.70
C PHE A 186 28.43 11.76 3.61
N ARG A 187 29.11 12.28 2.58
CA ARG A 187 29.70 11.45 1.51
C ARG A 187 30.76 10.45 2.00
N ARG A 188 31.45 10.77 3.09
CA ARG A 188 32.46 9.90 3.70
C ARG A 188 31.85 8.82 4.58
N LEU A 189 30.79 9.15 5.31
CA LEU A 189 30.26 8.32 6.40
C LEU A 189 28.97 7.57 6.03
N ALA A 190 28.25 7.99 5.00
CA ALA A 190 27.02 7.37 4.55
C ALA A 190 27.17 6.84 3.10
N PRO A 191 26.78 5.58 2.83
CA PRO A 191 26.69 5.07 1.46
C PRO A 191 25.72 5.89 0.62
N SER A 192 26.04 6.14 -0.65
CA SER A 192 25.12 6.77 -1.60
C SER A 192 24.14 5.76 -2.18
N ALA A 193 22.86 6.14 -2.28
CA ALA A 193 21.84 5.45 -3.06
C ALA A 193 21.75 6.07 -4.46
N ASN A 194 21.79 5.24 -5.50
CA ASN A 194 21.69 5.69 -6.88
C ASN A 194 20.22 5.65 -7.34
N MET A 195 19.53 6.79 -7.28
CA MET A 195 18.10 6.89 -7.65
C MET A 195 17.86 7.13 -9.16
N GLY A 196 18.86 6.94 -10.02
CA GLY A 196 18.72 7.20 -11.45
C GLY A 196 18.57 8.69 -11.76
N GLN A 197 17.39 9.13 -12.24
CA GLN A 197 17.17 10.53 -12.65
C GLN A 197 17.02 11.53 -11.48
N GLY A 198 17.04 11.06 -10.23
CA GLY A 198 16.79 11.89 -9.04
C GLY A 198 15.31 12.23 -8.87
N SER A 199 14.97 12.90 -7.76
CA SER A 199 13.61 13.36 -7.47
C SER A 199 13.56 14.89 -7.46
N THR A 200 12.59 15.48 -8.13
CA THR A 200 12.37 16.93 -8.05
C THR A 200 11.75 17.28 -6.71
N ASP A 201 12.37 18.18 -5.94
CA ASP A 201 11.75 18.77 -4.77
C ASP A 201 10.50 19.57 -5.22
N PRO A 202 9.31 19.26 -4.68
CA PRO A 202 8.05 19.84 -5.17
C PRO A 202 7.89 21.33 -4.80
N VAL A 203 8.72 21.86 -3.92
CA VAL A 203 8.67 23.25 -3.46
C VAL A 203 9.71 24.11 -4.19
N THR A 204 10.92 23.59 -4.40
CA THR A 204 12.05 24.34 -4.97
C THR A 204 12.30 24.03 -6.46
N GLY A 205 11.75 22.93 -6.99
CA GLY A 205 11.99 22.49 -8.36
C GLY A 205 13.39 21.92 -8.61
N LYS A 206 14.22 21.81 -7.57
CA LYS A 206 15.59 21.29 -7.67
C LYS A 206 15.57 19.77 -7.78
N ILE A 207 16.39 19.22 -8.68
CA ILE A 207 16.60 17.78 -8.78
C ILE A 207 17.51 17.35 -7.64
N ILE A 208 16.97 16.58 -6.71
CA ILE A 208 17.72 15.86 -5.69
C ILE A 208 18.22 14.57 -6.32
N SER A 209 19.48 14.59 -6.77
CA SER A 209 20.12 13.43 -7.42
C SER A 209 20.87 12.52 -6.45
N GLU A 210 21.33 13.05 -5.30
CA GLU A 210 22.13 12.29 -4.35
C GLU A 210 21.31 11.94 -3.11
N TRP A 211 21.02 10.65 -3.00
CA TRP A 211 20.41 10.03 -1.83
C TRP A 211 21.48 9.28 -1.06
N PHE A 212 21.27 9.12 0.22
CA PHE A 212 22.12 8.36 1.12
C PHE A 212 21.32 7.23 1.75
N VAL A 213 22.03 6.19 2.15
CA VAL A 213 21.47 5.05 2.86
C VAL A 213 21.94 5.08 4.30
N GLY A 214 21.00 5.04 5.24
CA GLY A 214 21.25 4.75 6.64
C GLY A 214 20.81 3.32 6.98
N ASN A 215 21.24 2.84 8.13
CA ASN A 215 20.76 1.57 8.67
C ASN A 215 20.25 1.80 10.09
N TYR A 216 19.03 1.34 10.36
CA TYR A 216 18.46 1.32 11.70
C TYR A 216 18.04 -0.11 12.05
N ARG A 217 18.73 -0.70 13.03
CA ARG A 217 18.47 -2.07 13.52
C ARG A 217 18.42 -3.13 12.40
N GLY A 218 19.29 -3.01 11.40
CA GLY A 218 19.35 -3.96 10.28
C GLY A 218 18.39 -3.65 9.13
N VAL A 219 17.55 -2.62 9.25
CA VAL A 219 16.68 -2.14 8.16
C VAL A 219 17.31 -0.89 7.54
N GLU A 220 17.54 -0.94 6.23
CA GLU A 220 18.03 0.22 5.49
C GLU A 220 16.93 1.26 5.30
N TYR A 221 17.31 2.53 5.35
CA TYR A 221 16.44 3.64 5.04
C TYR A 221 17.16 4.63 4.13
N GLU A 222 16.43 5.18 3.18
CA GLU A 222 16.96 6.14 2.21
C GLU A 222 16.59 7.56 2.66
N TYR A 223 17.52 8.49 2.48
CA TYR A 223 17.30 9.90 2.78
C TYR A 223 17.98 10.82 1.79
N SER A 224 17.34 11.95 1.51
CA SER A 224 17.92 13.08 0.80
C SER A 224 18.64 14.01 1.77
N LEU A 225 19.65 14.70 1.25
CA LEU A 225 20.39 15.72 1.99
C LEU A 225 20.50 16.99 1.16
N GLU A 226 20.10 18.11 1.76
CA GLU A 226 20.40 19.43 1.24
C GLU A 226 21.08 20.28 2.31
N VAL A 227 22.18 20.94 1.96
CA VAL A 227 22.95 21.74 2.91
C VAL A 227 22.98 23.20 2.45
N PHE A 228 22.56 24.10 3.32
CA PHE A 228 22.47 25.54 3.03
C PHE A 228 23.36 26.34 4.00
N PRO A 229 23.99 27.44 3.55
CA PRO A 229 24.61 28.38 4.48
C PRO A 229 23.56 28.91 5.44
N TYR A 230 23.85 28.89 6.74
CA TYR A 230 22.89 29.33 7.76
C TYR A 230 23.63 29.90 8.97
N ARG A 231 23.41 31.19 9.24
CA ARG A 231 24.14 31.94 10.29
C ARG A 231 25.66 31.78 10.13
N ASN A 232 26.37 31.47 11.22
CA ASN A 232 27.82 31.26 11.25
C ASN A 232 28.22 29.81 10.96
N GLY A 233 27.45 29.10 10.13
CA GLY A 233 27.68 27.71 9.78
C GLY A 233 26.74 27.29 8.66
N SER A 234 26.15 26.11 8.80
CA SER A 234 25.20 25.60 7.82
C SER A 234 24.03 24.88 8.47
N LYS A 235 23.01 24.63 7.66
CA LYS A 235 21.82 23.86 8.02
C LYS A 235 21.68 22.72 7.04
N ALA A 236 21.69 21.49 7.56
CA ALA A 236 21.38 20.29 6.81
C ALA A 236 19.89 20.00 6.92
N VAL A 237 19.22 19.94 5.78
CA VAL A 237 17.82 19.59 5.62
C VAL A 237 17.75 18.17 5.10
N ILE A 238 17.10 17.29 5.85
CA ILE A 238 17.04 15.86 5.56
C ILE A 238 15.59 15.47 5.35
N GLY A 239 15.29 14.83 4.22
CA GLY A 239 14.01 14.20 3.94
C GLY A 239 14.17 12.68 3.83
N LEU A 240 13.37 11.90 4.54
CA LEU A 240 13.53 10.44 4.56
C LEU A 240 12.20 9.71 4.73
N GLY A 241 12.13 8.50 4.19
CA GLY A 241 11.09 7.53 4.53
C GLY A 241 11.50 6.82 5.82
N ILE A 242 10.70 6.94 6.88
CA ILE A 242 11.05 6.32 8.17
C ILE A 242 10.83 4.81 8.08
N PRO A 243 11.86 3.99 8.35
CA PRO A 243 11.69 2.54 8.36
C PRO A 243 10.78 2.17 9.53
N ALA A 244 9.83 1.27 9.27
CA ALA A 244 9.08 0.64 10.33
C ALA A 244 9.91 -0.51 10.91
N VAL A 245 10.24 -0.42 12.20
CA VAL A 245 10.95 -1.46 12.92
C VAL A 245 10.27 -1.67 14.28
N GLU A 246 10.06 -2.92 14.66
CA GLU A 246 9.53 -3.22 15.98
C GLU A 246 10.41 -2.67 17.09
N THR A 247 9.76 -1.97 18.00
CA THR A 247 10.32 -1.44 19.25
C THR A 247 9.97 -2.31 20.44
N ALA A 248 8.84 -3.02 20.35
CA ALA A 248 8.38 -4.10 21.21
C ALA A 248 7.49 -5.05 20.37
N PRO A 249 7.13 -6.26 20.87
CA PRO A 249 6.33 -7.21 20.08
C PRO A 249 5.03 -6.60 19.55
N ASN A 250 4.86 -6.57 18.22
CA ASN A 250 3.76 -5.94 17.49
C ASN A 250 3.61 -4.42 17.71
N VAL A 251 4.67 -3.73 18.13
CA VAL A 251 4.65 -2.27 18.38
C VAL A 251 5.78 -1.57 17.64
N VAL A 252 5.41 -0.61 16.80
CA VAL A 252 6.33 0.31 16.10
C VAL A 252 6.18 1.71 16.71
N ASP A 253 7.12 2.11 17.57
CA ASP A 253 7.14 3.44 18.16
C ASP A 253 8.04 4.38 17.37
N TYR A 254 7.42 5.22 16.54
CA TYR A 254 8.13 6.17 15.70
C TYR A 254 8.83 7.28 16.48
N ARG A 255 8.45 7.54 17.74
CA ARG A 255 9.15 8.54 18.56
C ARG A 255 10.56 8.09 18.89
N VAL A 256 10.72 6.79 19.19
CA VAL A 256 12.02 6.18 19.48
C VAL A 256 12.86 6.13 18.20
N ILE A 257 12.28 5.61 17.12
CA ILE A 257 12.95 5.46 15.82
C ILE A 257 13.45 6.82 15.30
N LEU A 258 12.59 7.84 15.31
CA LEU A 258 12.93 9.19 14.85
C LEU A 258 14.04 9.82 15.68
N ASN A 259 13.98 9.69 17.00
CA ASN A 259 14.99 10.26 17.89
C ASN A 259 16.37 9.61 17.66
N ASP A 260 16.41 8.30 17.48
CA ASP A 260 17.65 7.57 17.25
C ASP A 260 18.26 7.91 15.88
N ILE A 261 17.45 7.88 14.81
CA ILE A 261 17.90 8.25 13.45
C ILE A 261 18.38 9.70 13.43
N ARG A 262 17.66 10.62 14.09
CA ARG A 262 18.06 12.02 14.17
C ARG A 262 19.42 12.18 14.84
N LYS A 263 19.66 11.48 15.96
CA LYS A 263 20.98 11.51 16.64
C LYS A 263 22.10 10.95 15.77
N GLN A 264 21.83 9.89 15.02
CA GLN A 264 22.80 9.31 14.10
C GLN A 264 23.19 10.32 13.01
N LEU A 265 22.20 10.94 12.37
CA LEU A 265 22.43 11.90 11.28
C LEU A 265 23.02 13.23 11.79
N ASP A 266 22.65 13.65 13.00
CA ASP A 266 23.28 14.77 13.70
C ASP A 266 24.77 14.51 13.98
N GLY A 267 25.12 13.29 14.38
CA GLY A 267 26.51 12.87 14.58
C GLY A 267 27.34 12.95 13.30
N ILE A 268 26.76 12.66 12.14
CA ILE A 268 27.43 12.80 10.84
C ILE A 268 27.58 14.28 10.45
N ALA A 269 26.53 15.08 10.65
CA ALA A 269 26.55 16.51 10.30
C ALA A 269 27.54 17.33 11.15
N ASN A 270 27.87 16.83 12.34
CA ASN A 270 28.76 17.49 13.29
C ASN A 270 30.13 16.80 13.48
N SER A 271 30.51 15.86 12.60
CA SER A 271 31.81 15.17 12.61
C SER A 271 32.90 15.88 11.82
#